data_AF-A0A958K0M9-F1
#
_entry.id   AF-A0A958K0M9-F1
#
_cell.length_a   1.000
_cell.length_b   1.000
_cell.length_c   1.000
_cell.angle_alpha   90.00
_cell.angle_beta   90.00
_cell.angle_gamma   90.00
#
_symmetry.space_group_name_H-M   'P 1'
#
loop_
_entity.id
_entity.type
_entity.pdbx_description
1 polymer ?
#
loop_
_entity_poly.entity_id
_entity_poly.type
_entity_poly.pdbx_seq_one_letter_code
_entity_poly.pdbx_strand_id
1 'polypeptide(L)' 'LKTQKKLIARVETRVMELHSYDTPEFVALEAQHVAPQYKKWIKSVSNVE' A
#
# COMPACT_ATOMS: atom_id res chain seq x y z
N LEU A 1 1.68 -1.69 -5.57
CA LEU A 1 1.31 -2.39 -4.31
C LEU A 1 -0.18 -2.19 -4.04
N LYS A 2 -0.92 -3.18 -3.48
CA LYS A 2 -2.32 -3.00 -3.08
C LYS A 2 -2.37 -2.83 -1.57
N THR A 3 -2.85 -1.69 -1.09
CA THR A 3 -2.85 -1.35 0.34
C THR A 3 -3.98 -0.38 0.69
N GLN A 4 -4.07 0.03 1.95
CA GLN A 4 -5.02 1.04 2.42
C GLN A 4 -4.36 2.42 2.48
N LYS A 5 -5.14 3.49 2.25
CA LYS A 5 -4.66 4.88 2.29
C LYS A 5 -3.92 5.23 3.58
N LYS A 6 -4.42 4.73 4.73
CA LYS A 6 -3.81 4.93 6.06
C LYS A 6 -2.42 4.31 6.23
N LEU A 7 -1.99 3.44 5.32
CA LEU A 7 -0.72 2.72 5.39
C LEU A 7 0.33 3.25 4.41
N ILE A 8 -0.02 4.24 3.58
CA ILE A 8 0.86 4.73 2.51
C ILE A 8 2.22 5.14 3.06
N ALA A 9 2.26 5.93 4.14
CA ALA A 9 3.51 6.36 4.76
C ALA A 9 4.39 5.17 5.21
N ARG A 10 3.79 4.15 5.85
CA ARG A 10 4.52 2.95 6.25
C ARG A 10 5.06 2.17 5.05
N VAL A 11 4.29 2.10 3.96
CA VAL A 11 4.71 1.41 2.74
C VAL A 11 5.87 2.17 2.08
N GLU A 12 5.77 3.50 1.99
CA GLU A 12 6.83 4.35 1.43
C GLU A 12 8.14 4.18 2.21
N THR A 13 8.11 4.31 3.54
CA THR A 13 9.28 4.06 4.39
C THR A 13 9.88 2.68 4.12
N ARG A 14 9.04 1.64 4.04
CA ARG A 14 9.54 0.28 3.82
C ARG A 14 10.11 0.08 2.42
N VAL A 15 9.60 0.79 1.41
CA VAL A 15 10.20 0.81 0.07
C VAL A 15 11.56 1.49 0.11
N MET A 16 11.69 2.65 0.76
CA MET A 16 12.98 3.34 0.90
C MET A 16 14.05 2.49 1.60
N GLU A 17 13.65 1.71 2.62
CA GLU A 17 14.58 0.83 3.35
C GLU A 17 15.04 -0.40 2.55
N LEU A 18 14.18 -0.91 1.66
CA LEU A 18 14.39 -2.19 1.00
C LEU A 18 14.81 -2.07 -0.45
N HIS A 19 14.52 -0.95 -1.10
CA HIS A 19 14.84 -0.75 -2.49
C HIS A 19 16.33 -0.44 -2.64
N SER A 20 16.96 -1.00 -3.67
CA SER A 20 18.38 -0.80 -3.97
C SER A 20 18.70 0.58 -4.57
N TYR A 21 17.71 1.44 -4.78
CA TYR A 21 17.89 2.75 -5.41
C TYR A 21 17.87 3.81 -4.32
N ASP A 22 18.72 4.83 -4.47
CA ASP A 22 18.76 5.95 -3.54
C ASP A 22 17.46 6.79 -3.59
N THR A 23 16.76 6.78 -4.72
CA THR A 23 15.48 7.49 -4.91
C THR A 23 14.52 6.64 -5.76
N PRO A 24 13.86 5.64 -5.16
CA PRO A 24 12.89 4.80 -5.87
C PRO A 24 11.62 5.60 -6.22
N GLU A 25 11.01 5.28 -7.35
CA GLU A 25 9.70 5.84 -7.69
C GLU A 25 8.63 5.29 -6.73
N PHE A 26 7.83 6.19 -6.15
CA PHE A 26 6.70 5.84 -5.31
C PHE A 26 5.50 6.72 -5.64
N VAL A 27 4.51 6.14 -6.35
CA VAL A 27 3.28 6.84 -6.73
C VAL A 27 2.06 6.04 -6.26
N ALA A 28 1.10 6.73 -5.64
CA ALA A 28 -0.14 6.14 -5.17
C ALA A 28 -1.33 6.68 -5.98
N LEU A 29 -2.21 5.77 -6.42
CA LEU A 29 -3.44 6.08 -7.14
C LEU A 29 -4.64 5.62 -6.32
N GLU A 30 -5.69 6.45 -6.27
CA GLU A 30 -6.93 6.11 -5.57
C GLU A 30 -7.78 5.16 -6.43
N ALA A 31 -8.10 3.99 -5.86
CA ALA A 31 -8.96 3.02 -6.51
C ALA A 31 -10.43 3.48 -6.50
N GLN A 32 -10.97 3.82 -7.66
CA GLN A 32 -12.35 4.30 -7.82
C GLN A 32 -13.39 3.18 -7.62
N HIS A 33 -13.08 1.97 -8.08
CA HIS A 33 -13.95 0.80 -7.96
C HIS A 33 -13.17 -0.42 -7.48
N VAL A 34 -13.75 -1.16 -6.54
CA VAL A 34 -13.17 -2.39 -6.00
C VAL A 34 -14.30 -3.39 -5.71
N ALA A 35 -14.14 -4.63 -6.16
CA ALA A 35 -15.09 -5.69 -5.84
C ALA A 35 -15.26 -5.82 -4.31
N PRO A 36 -16.49 -5.91 -3.77
CA PRO A 36 -16.73 -5.90 -2.33
C PRO A 36 -15.95 -6.98 -1.56
N GLN A 37 -15.86 -8.18 -2.12
CA GLN A 37 -15.10 -9.28 -1.51
C GLN A 37 -13.60 -9.01 -1.49
N TYR A 38 -13.05 -8.45 -2.57
CA TYR A 38 -11.63 -8.08 -2.63
C TYR A 38 -11.30 -6.95 -1.66
N LYS A 39 -12.18 -5.96 -1.52
CA LYS A 39 -12.04 -4.88 -0.53
C LYS A 39 -12.02 -5.43 0.90
N LYS A 40 -12.89 -6.40 1.22
CA LYS A 40 -12.89 -7.08 2.53
C LYS A 40 -11.58 -7.82 2.77
N TRP A 41 -11.10 -8.56 1.78
CA TRP A 41 -9.83 -9.28 1.86
C TRP A 41 -8.63 -8.34 2.06
N ILE A 42 -8.52 -7.25 1.29
CA ILE A 42 -7.45 -6.24 1.47
C ILE A 42 -7.49 -5.68 2.90
N LYS A 43 -8.68 -5.40 3.44
CA LYS A 43 -8.83 -4.94 4.82
C LYS A 43 -8.38 -5.98 5.85
N SER A 44 -8.65 -7.27 5.63
CA SER A 44 -8.26 -8.32 6.57
C SER A 44 -6.77 -8.61 6.58
N VAL A 45 -6.09 -8.53 5.42
CA VAL A 45 -4.65 -8.83 5.31
C VAL A 45 -3.74 -7.62 5.54
N SER A 46 -4.28 -6.41 5.54
CA SER A 46 -3.51 -5.17 5.70
C SER A 46 -3.74 -4.51 7.06
N ASN A 47 -3.87 -5.30 8.13
CA ASN A 47 -3.96 -4.77 9.49
C ASN A 47 -2.58 -4.44 10.06
N VAL A 48 -2.54 -3.41 10.89
CA VAL A 48 -1.40 -3.00 11.70
C VAL A 48 -1.80 -3.36 13.11
N GLU A 49 -1.10 -4.32 13.71
CA GLU A 49 -0.93 -4.32 15.17
C GLU A 49 -0.10 -3.10 15.55
#